data_AF-A0A645BS18-F1
#
_entry.id   AF-A0A645BS18-F1
#
_cell.length_a   1.000
_cell.length_b   1.000
_cell.length_c   1.000
_cell.angle_alpha   90.00
_cell.angle_beta   90.00
_cell.angle_gamma   90.00
#
_symmetry.space_group_name_H-M   'P 1'
#
loop_
_entity.id
_entity.type
_entity.pdbx_description
1 polymer ?
#
loop_
_entity_poly.entity_id
_entity_poly.type
_entity_poly.pdbx_seq_one_letter_code
_entity_poly.pdbx_strand_id
1 'polypeptide(L)'
;MRILRIVPPEVFYPAPGVDSALVQFDLKPGPLPDNEMRRGVEKLVKLVFANRRKQMGKVLKQHYDEAAIREALARIGASWEVRPERLTVGQFEELFRVLR
;
A
#
# COMPACT_ATOMS: atom_id res chain seq x y z
N MET A 1 -6.36 6.11 -12.16
CA MET A 1 -6.57 7.32 -11.33
C MET A 1 -5.89 8.48 -12.02
N ARG A 2 -6.57 9.61 -12.14
CA ARG A 2 -6.01 10.84 -12.72
C ARG A 2 -6.47 12.05 -11.92
N ILE A 3 -5.57 13.01 -11.70
CA ILE A 3 -5.92 14.33 -11.18
C ILE A 3 -6.41 15.15 -12.37
N LEU A 4 -7.67 15.56 -12.35
CA LEU A 4 -8.28 16.35 -13.43
C LEU A 4 -7.91 17.82 -13.34
N ARG A 5 -7.87 18.35 -12.12
CA ARG A 5 -7.44 19.72 -11.82
C ARG A 5 -7.13 19.90 -10.35
N ILE A 6 -6.23 20.83 -10.05
CA ILE A 6 -6.08 21.41 -8.72
C ILE A 6 -7.12 22.54 -8.59
N VAL A 7 -7.72 22.66 -7.41
CA VAL A 7 -8.79 23.61 -7.10
C VAL A 7 -8.29 24.49 -5.95
N PRO A 8 -8.10 25.79 -6.19
CA PRO A 8 -7.43 26.66 -5.23
C PRO A 8 -8.41 27.06 -4.10
N PRO A 9 -7.93 27.45 -2.90
CA PRO A 9 -8.78 27.67 -1.73
C PRO A 9 -9.84 28.76 -1.87
N GLU A 10 -9.60 29.78 -2.70
CA GLU A 10 -10.42 31.00 -2.81
C GLU A 10 -11.82 30.73 -3.38
N VAL A 11 -12.05 29.54 -3.96
CA VAL A 11 -13.35 29.14 -4.48
C VAL A 11 -14.24 28.45 -3.42
N PHE A 12 -13.74 28.30 -2.19
CA PHE A 12 -14.49 27.69 -1.06
C PHE A 12 -14.75 28.72 0.05
N TYR A 13 -15.82 28.51 0.83
CA TYR A 13 -16.13 29.31 2.01
C TYR A 13 -16.46 28.42 3.22
N PRO A 14 -15.77 28.57 4.38
CA PRO A 14 -14.54 29.34 4.53
C PRO A 14 -13.40 28.75 3.68
N ALA A 15 -12.44 29.59 3.27
CA ALA A 15 -11.30 29.13 2.48
C ALA A 15 -10.41 28.19 3.31
N PRO A 16 -10.06 26.98 2.80
CA PRO A 16 -9.14 26.07 3.49
C PRO A 16 -7.69 26.57 3.44
N GLY A 17 -6.81 26.02 4.29
CA GLY A 17 -5.38 26.36 4.29
C GLY A 17 -4.53 25.60 3.27
N VAL A 18 -5.15 24.83 2.36
CA VAL A 18 -4.48 23.94 1.41
C VAL A 18 -5.26 23.86 0.10
N ASP A 19 -4.57 23.52 -0.99
CA ASP A 19 -5.20 23.21 -2.27
C ASP A 19 -6.09 21.97 -2.20
N SER A 20 -7.19 21.99 -2.94
CA SER A 20 -8.02 20.82 -3.22
C SER A 20 -7.66 20.20 -4.57
N ALA A 21 -8.08 18.96 -4.83
CA ALA A 21 -7.89 18.32 -6.13
C ALA A 21 -9.14 17.54 -6.55
N LEU A 22 -9.53 17.68 -7.82
CA LEU A 22 -10.54 16.82 -8.42
C LEU A 22 -9.86 15.56 -8.97
N VAL A 23 -10.15 14.41 -8.38
CA VAL A 23 -9.53 13.12 -8.74
C VAL A 23 -10.59 12.19 -9.34
N GLN A 24 -10.27 11.61 -10.49
CA GLN A 24 -11.11 10.63 -11.15
C GLN A 24 -10.51 9.22 -11.02
N PHE A 25 -11.37 8.28 -10.66
CA PHE A 25 -11.09 6.85 -10.62
C PHE A 25 -11.95 6.15 -11.68
N ASP A 26 -11.31 5.33 -12.50
CA ASP A 26 -12.01 4.39 -13.36
C ASP A 26 -12.19 3.08 -12.56
N LEU A 27 -13.39 2.50 -12.61
CA LEU A 27 -13.64 1.20 -11.97
C LEU A 27 -12.81 0.13 -12.67
N LYS A 28 -12.05 -0.65 -11.89
CA LYS A 28 -11.32 -1.78 -12.45
C LYS A 28 -12.31 -2.84 -12.95
N PRO A 29 -12.09 -3.42 -14.15
CA PRO A 29 -12.85 -4.58 -14.58
C PRO A 29 -12.50 -5.80 -13.73
N GLY A 30 -13.45 -6.73 -13.63
CA GLY A 30 -13.27 -7.99 -12.90
C GLY A 30 -13.74 -7.97 -11.45
N PRO A 31 -13.69 -9.13 -10.77
CA PRO A 31 -14.13 -9.24 -9.39
C PRO A 31 -13.19 -8.45 -8.46
N LEU A 32 -13.78 -7.82 -7.45
CA LEU A 32 -13.00 -7.26 -6.35
C LEU A 32 -12.38 -8.40 -5.54
N PRO A 33 -11.19 -8.19 -4.93
CA PRO A 33 -10.67 -9.14 -3.95
C PRO A 33 -11.68 -9.37 -2.84
N ASP A 34 -11.70 -10.57 -2.26
CA ASP A 34 -12.59 -10.88 -1.15
C ASP A 34 -12.27 -10.05 0.11
N ASN A 35 -13.15 -10.11 1.10
CA ASN A 35 -13.01 -9.33 2.34
C ASN A 35 -11.76 -9.70 3.15
N GLU A 36 -11.30 -10.95 3.05
CA GLU A 36 -10.12 -11.42 3.78
C GLU A 36 -8.86 -10.78 3.18
N MET A 37 -8.69 -10.88 1.86
CA MET A 37 -7.61 -10.26 1.11
C MET A 37 -7.57 -8.74 1.34
N ARG A 38 -8.72 -8.06 1.23
CA ARG A 38 -8.79 -6.60 1.43
C ARG A 38 -8.32 -6.19 2.82
N ARG A 39 -8.84 -6.84 3.87
CA ARG A 39 -8.49 -6.52 5.27
C ARG A 39 -7.06 -6.93 5.61
N GLY A 40 -6.60 -8.06 5.09
CA GLY A 40 -5.25 -8.56 5.28
C GLY A 40 -4.20 -7.63 4.69
N VAL A 41 -4.37 -7.27 3.42
CA VAL A 41 -3.50 -6.30 2.74
C VAL A 41 -3.57 -4.93 3.41
N GLU A 42 -4.75 -4.46 3.82
CA GLU A 42 -4.89 -3.19 4.56
C GLU A 42 -4.03 -3.19 5.84
N LYS A 43 -4.11 -4.25 6.65
CA LYS A 43 -3.32 -4.39 7.88
C LYS A 43 -1.82 -4.44 7.57
N LEU A 44 -1.42 -5.23 6.56
CA LEU A 44 -0.03 -5.37 6.14
C LEU A 44 0.54 -4.01 5.68
N VAL A 45 -0.18 -3.31 4.80
CA VAL A 45 0.21 -1.98 4.31
C VAL A 45 0.32 -0.99 5.47
N LYS A 46 -0.66 -0.96 6.40
CA LYS A 46 -0.60 -0.10 7.59
C LYS A 46 0.65 -0.39 8.44
N LEU A 47 0.95 -1.67 8.70
CA LEU A 47 2.12 -2.10 9.46
C LEU A 47 3.42 -1.57 8.84
N VAL A 48 3.61 -1.81 7.54
CA VAL A 48 4.88 -1.48 6.89
C VAL A 48 5.03 0.03 6.65
N PHE A 49 3.94 0.73 6.32
CA PHE A 49 3.97 2.18 6.13
C PHE A 49 3.97 2.99 7.44
N ALA A 50 3.73 2.38 8.60
CA ALA A 50 4.06 2.99 9.89
C ALA A 50 5.58 3.12 10.09
N ASN A 51 6.37 2.34 9.34
CA ASN A 51 7.83 2.30 9.42
C ASN A 51 8.51 2.62 8.07
N ARG A 52 8.01 3.61 7.32
CA ARG A 52 8.39 3.89 5.90
C ARG A 52 9.89 3.89 5.59
N ARG A 53 10.75 4.27 6.55
CA ARG A 53 12.21 4.36 6.35
C ARG A 53 12.97 3.09 6.71
N LYS A 54 12.33 2.10 7.34
CA LYS A 54 12.96 0.82 7.73
C LYS A 54 12.91 -0.19 6.57
N GLN A 55 13.86 -1.11 6.58
CA GLN A 55 13.91 -2.27 5.68
C GLN A 55 12.69 -3.17 5.92
N MET A 56 12.03 -3.63 4.85
CA MET A 56 10.80 -4.44 4.94
C MET A 56 10.96 -5.64 5.86
N GLY A 57 12.03 -6.43 5.69
CA GLY A 57 12.23 -7.63 6.49
C GLY A 57 12.40 -7.33 7.99
N LYS A 58 13.00 -6.19 8.36
CA LYS A 58 13.09 -5.77 9.77
C LYS A 58 11.73 -5.41 10.37
N VAL A 59 10.83 -4.85 9.58
CA VAL A 59 9.47 -4.52 10.03
C VAL A 59 8.65 -5.80 10.16
N LEU A 60 8.72 -6.68 9.16
CA LEU A 60 7.94 -7.93 9.14
C LEU A 60 8.41 -8.94 10.20
N LYS A 61 9.70 -8.98 10.53
CA LYS A 61 10.26 -9.91 11.54
C LYS A 61 9.69 -9.72 12.95
N GLN A 62 9.02 -8.60 13.21
CA GLN A 62 8.29 -8.37 14.48
C GLN A 62 6.96 -9.13 14.54
N HIS A 63 6.49 -9.67 13.42
CA HIS A 63 5.15 -10.25 13.27
C HIS A 63 5.14 -11.63 12.60
N TYR A 64 6.19 -11.97 11.84
CA TYR A 64 6.28 -13.20 11.05
C TYR A 64 7.66 -13.84 11.20
N ASP A 65 7.72 -15.14 10.94
CA ASP A 65 8.98 -15.89 10.92
C ASP A 65 9.90 -15.46 9.78
N GLU A 66 11.21 -15.42 10.03
CA GLU A 66 12.18 -14.95 9.05
C GLU A 66 12.19 -15.81 7.77
N ALA A 67 12.01 -17.14 7.91
CA ALA A 67 11.94 -18.04 6.75
C ALA A 67 10.75 -17.71 5.83
N ALA A 68 9.56 -17.50 6.41
CA ALA A 68 8.36 -17.12 5.68
C ALA A 68 8.52 -15.75 5.01
N ILE A 69 9.14 -14.78 5.69
CA ILE A 69 9.43 -13.45 5.12
C ILE A 69 10.36 -13.57 3.91
N ARG A 70 11.44 -14.36 4.02
CA ARG A 70 12.39 -14.55 2.91
C ARG A 70 11.73 -15.21 1.70
N GLU A 71 10.90 -16.23 1.92
CA GLU A 71 10.12 -16.86 0.86
C GLU A 71 9.16 -15.85 0.20
N ALA A 72 8.39 -15.12 1.00
CA ALA A 72 7.40 -14.17 0.51
C ALA A 72 8.05 -13.02 -0.30
N LEU A 73 9.18 -12.49 0.18
CA LEU A 73 9.94 -11.47 -0.56
C LEU A 73 10.55 -12.02 -1.85
N ALA A 74 11.08 -13.24 -1.84
CA ALA A 74 11.61 -13.87 -3.03
C ALA A 74 10.52 -14.08 -4.10
N ARG A 75 9.31 -14.52 -3.71
CA ARG A 75 8.18 -14.70 -4.63
C ARG A 75 7.76 -13.42 -5.35
N ILE A 76 7.89 -12.27 -4.71
CA ILE A 76 7.57 -10.96 -5.31
C ILE A 76 8.79 -10.28 -5.96
N GLY A 77 9.93 -10.96 -6.01
CA GLY A 77 11.18 -10.45 -6.59
C GLY A 77 11.79 -9.27 -5.81
N ALA A 78 11.58 -9.22 -4.49
CA ALA A 78 12.05 -8.13 -3.64
C ALA A 78 13.18 -8.59 -2.69
N SER A 79 14.08 -7.66 -2.33
CA SER A 79 15.12 -7.92 -1.34
C SER A 79 14.62 -7.67 0.10
N TRP A 80 15.39 -8.12 1.09
CA TRP A 80 15.12 -7.86 2.50
C TRP A 80 15.02 -6.37 2.84
N GLU A 81 15.79 -5.55 2.13
CA GLU A 81 15.95 -4.12 2.32
C GLU A 81 14.93 -3.27 1.57
N VAL A 82 14.07 -3.89 0.75
CA VAL A 82 13.05 -3.16 -0.02
C VAL A 82 12.25 -2.24 0.90
N ARG A 83 11.92 -1.05 0.41
CA ARG A 83 11.05 -0.13 1.14
C ARG A 83 9.60 -0.31 0.69
N PRO A 84 8.61 -0.08 1.56
CA PRO A 84 7.21 -0.27 1.23
C PRO A 84 6.74 0.49 -0.02
N GLU A 85 7.21 1.72 -0.25
CA GLU A 85 6.85 2.53 -1.40
C GLU A 85 7.38 2.00 -2.75
N ARG A 86 8.28 1.00 -2.73
CA ARG A 86 8.79 0.36 -3.95
C ARG A 86 7.95 -0.83 -4.40
N LEU A 87 7.00 -1.29 -3.58
CA LEU A 87 6.13 -2.40 -3.91
C LEU A 87 4.82 -1.92 -4.56
N THR A 88 4.37 -2.69 -5.55
CA THR A 88 3.06 -2.51 -6.18
C THR A 88 1.95 -3.14 -5.35
N VAL A 89 0.69 -2.77 -5.62
CA VAL A 89 -0.48 -3.37 -4.96
C VAL A 89 -0.51 -4.90 -5.16
N GLY A 90 -0.23 -5.38 -6.37
CA GLY A 90 -0.20 -6.82 -6.65
C GLY A 90 0.89 -7.56 -5.87
N GLN A 91 2.04 -6.93 -5.64
CA GLN A 91 3.08 -7.48 -4.78
C GLN A 91 2.66 -7.51 -3.31
N PHE A 92 1.88 -6.53 -2.81
CA PHE A 92 1.32 -6.61 -1.46
C PHE A 92 0.29 -7.72 -1.31
N GLU A 93 -0.56 -7.93 -2.32
CA GLU A 93 -1.50 -9.05 -2.34
C GLU A 93 -0.76 -10.39 -2.29
N GLU A 94 0.28 -10.56 -3.13
CA GLU A 94 1.07 -11.79 -3.14
C GLU A 94 1.85 -12.00 -1.84
N LEU A 95 2.44 -10.92 -1.30
CA LEU A 95 3.11 -10.97 -0.01
C LEU A 95 2.14 -11.43 1.09
N PHE A 96 0.90 -10.92 1.10
CA PHE A 96 -0.11 -11.35 2.05
C PHE A 96 -0.54 -12.82 1.84
N ARG A 97 -0.68 -13.29 0.60
CA ARG A 97 -1.00 -14.71 0.31
C ARG A 97 0.02 -15.68 0.90
N VAL A 98 1.29 -15.29 0.92
CA VAL A 98 2.40 -16.15 1.36
C VAL A 98 2.65 -16.05 2.87
N LEU A 99 2.40 -14.87 3.46
CA LEU A 99 2.57 -14.65 4.91
C LEU A 99 1.36 -15.09 5.75
N ARG A 100 0.24 -15.43 5.11
CA ARG A 100 -0.97 -15.93 5.77
C ARG A 100 -0.76 -17.32 6.37
#